data_AF-A0A7Y1YL06-F1
#
_entry.id   AF-A0A7Y1YL06-F1
#
_cell.length_a   1.000
_cell.length_b   1.000
_cell.length_c   1.000
_cell.angle_alpha   90.00
_cell.angle_beta   90.00
_cell.angle_gamma   90.00
#
_symmetry.space_group_name_H-M   'P 1'
#
loop_
_entity.id
_entity.type
_entity.pdbx_description
1 polymer ?
#
loop_
_entity_poly.entity_id
_entity_poly.type
_entity_poly.pdbx_seq_one_letter_code
_entity_poly.pdbx_strand_id
1 'polypeptide(L)'
;MSRLTRQVLAEFVGTAFLLAGIVGSGIMAERLTSDPGLQLLQNAIATAAVLTAVILALGPVSGAHLNPAVTIADRVFGGLTTREAAAYILGQISGGIVGVVTANLMFDLSAVTFSTTERAGSHLWLAEVVATLGLLLVIFGLV
;
A
#
# COMPACT_ATOMS: atom_id res chain seq x y z
N MET A 1 19.73 -15.85 -6.40
CA MET A 1 19.23 -14.81 -5.48
C MET A 1 18.85 -15.45 -4.16
N SER A 2 19.06 -14.78 -3.02
CA SER A 2 18.61 -15.31 -1.73
C SER A 2 17.08 -15.29 -1.63
N ARG A 3 16.49 -16.13 -0.76
CA ARG A 3 15.03 -16.13 -0.49
C ARG A 3 14.56 -14.74 -0.10
N LEU A 4 15.26 -14.11 0.84
CA LEU A 4 14.93 -12.76 1.33
C LEU A 4 15.00 -11.71 0.22
N THR A 5 16.01 -11.77 -0.65
CA THR A 5 16.11 -10.83 -1.79
C THR A 5 14.89 -10.94 -2.71
N ARG A 6 14.44 -12.18 -3.00
CA ARG A 6 13.26 -12.40 -3.84
C ARG A 6 11.99 -11.87 -3.17
N GLN A 7 11.87 -12.07 -1.86
CA GLN A 7 10.74 -11.57 -1.08
C GLN A 7 10.70 -10.04 -1.04
N VAL A 8 11.82 -9.38 -0.76
CA VAL A 8 11.92 -7.91 -0.73
C VAL A 8 11.62 -7.30 -2.09
N LEU A 9 12.05 -7.93 -3.19
CA LEU A 9 11.69 -7.47 -4.54
C LEU A 9 10.20 -7.64 -4.82
N ALA A 10 9.58 -8.73 -4.34
CA ALA A 10 8.14 -8.89 -4.46
C ALA A 10 7.38 -7.83 -3.66
N GLU A 11 7.82 -7.51 -2.44
CA GLU A 11 7.26 -6.40 -1.66
C GLU A 11 7.44 -5.05 -2.34
N PHE A 12 8.63 -4.77 -2.89
CA PHE A 12 8.90 -3.55 -3.65
C PHE A 12 7.97 -3.43 -4.87
N VAL A 13 7.89 -4.47 -5.71
CA VAL A 13 7.07 -4.46 -6.92
C VAL A 13 5.58 -4.39 -6.57
N GLY A 14 5.14 -5.15 -5.58
CA GLY A 14 3.75 -5.17 -5.13
C GLY A 14 3.32 -3.81 -4.59
N THR A 15 4.13 -3.18 -3.73
CA THR A 15 3.84 -1.84 -3.19
C THR A 15 3.92 -0.78 -4.29
N ALA A 16 4.84 -0.90 -5.26
CA ALA A 16 4.89 0.02 -6.40
C ALA A 16 3.60 -0.01 -7.22
N PHE A 17 3.11 -1.20 -7.59
CA PHE A 17 1.83 -1.32 -8.31
C PHE A 17 0.64 -0.88 -7.46
N LEU A 18 0.63 -1.24 -6.18
CA LEU A 18 -0.42 -0.82 -5.25
C LEU A 18 -0.54 0.71 -5.19
N LEU A 19 0.57 1.41 -4.95
CA LEU A 19 0.57 2.86 -4.81
C LEU A 19 0.36 3.57 -6.15
N ALA A 20 0.85 3.01 -7.26
CA ALA A 20 0.54 3.53 -8.59
C ALA A 20 -0.97 3.45 -8.89
N GLY A 21 -1.60 2.34 -8.52
CA GLY A 21 -3.05 2.14 -8.66
C GLY A 21 -3.87 3.08 -7.77
N ILE A 22 -3.52 3.19 -6.48
CA ILE A 22 -4.22 4.06 -5.52
C ILE A 22 -4.15 5.53 -5.97
N VAL A 23 -2.95 6.03 -6.24
CA VAL A 23 -2.77 7.46 -6.59
C VAL A 23 -3.32 7.74 -7.99
N GLY A 24 -3.03 6.88 -8.97
CA GLY A 24 -3.51 7.06 -10.34
C GLY A 24 -5.04 7.03 -10.46
N SER A 25 -5.70 6.11 -9.75
CA SER A 25 -7.17 6.07 -9.74
C SER A 25 -7.78 7.24 -8.99
N GLY A 26 -7.16 7.75 -7.91
CA GLY A 26 -7.56 9.00 -7.26
C GLY A 26 -7.50 10.20 -8.21
N ILE A 27 -6.37 10.40 -8.90
CA ILE A 27 -6.21 11.47 -9.90
C ILE A 27 -7.28 11.37 -11.00
N MET A 28 -7.50 10.17 -11.53
CA MET A 28 -8.47 9.98 -12.60
C MET A 28 -9.91 10.19 -12.13
N ALA A 29 -10.24 9.75 -10.92
CA ALA A 29 -11.55 9.96 -10.32
C ALA A 29 -11.88 11.46 -10.18
N GLU A 30 -10.93 12.26 -9.70
CA GLU A 30 -11.07 13.72 -9.63
C GLU A 30 -11.25 14.38 -11.01
N ARG A 31 -10.60 13.85 -12.05
CA ARG A 31 -10.76 14.33 -13.43
C ARG A 31 -12.09 13.94 -14.07
N LEU A 32 -12.69 12.82 -13.65
CA LEU A 32 -13.91 12.27 -14.23
C LEU A 32 -15.19 12.87 -13.64
N THR A 33 -15.17 13.29 -12.38
CA THR A 33 -16.35 13.81 -11.70
C THR A 33 -15.99 14.79 -10.60
N SER A 34 -16.88 15.73 -10.31
CA SER A 34 -16.78 16.64 -9.16
C SER A 34 -17.53 16.13 -7.92
N ASP A 35 -18.19 14.97 -8.00
CA ASP A 35 -18.91 14.35 -6.88
C ASP A 35 -17.91 13.63 -5.94
N PRO A 36 -17.74 14.09 -4.69
CA PRO A 36 -16.77 13.49 -3.77
C PRO A 36 -17.10 12.04 -3.40
N GLY A 37 -18.38 11.69 -3.30
CA GLY A 37 -18.80 10.33 -2.99
C GLY A 37 -18.45 9.36 -4.11
N LEU A 38 -18.65 9.78 -5.36
CA LEU A 38 -18.30 8.97 -6.51
C LEU A 38 -16.77 8.84 -6.67
N GLN A 39 -16.01 9.90 -6.38
CA GLN A 39 -14.55 9.84 -6.39
C GLN A 39 -14.01 8.81 -5.38
N LEU A 40 -14.52 8.86 -4.14
CA LEU A 40 -14.14 7.93 -3.08
C LEU A 40 -14.49 6.49 -3.44
N LEU A 41 -15.68 6.25 -3.99
CA LEU A 41 -16.12 4.92 -4.41
C LEU A 41 -15.24 4.35 -5.53
N GLN A 42 -14.94 5.13 -6.56
CA GLN A 42 -14.10 4.72 -7.68
C GLN A 42 -12.68 4.36 -7.21
N ASN A 43 -12.07 5.21 -6.38
CA ASN A 43 -10.73 4.97 -5.84
C ASN A 43 -10.71 3.74 -4.91
N ALA A 44 -11.72 3.57 -4.04
CA ALA A 44 -11.82 2.42 -3.14
C ALA A 44 -11.92 1.09 -3.90
N ILE A 45 -12.74 1.02 -4.95
CA ILE A 45 -12.87 -0.18 -5.79
C ILE A 45 -11.57 -0.47 -6.52
N ALA A 46 -10.93 0.53 -7.13
CA ALA A 46 -9.67 0.37 -7.83
C ALA A 46 -8.54 -0.09 -6.89
N THR A 47 -8.48 0.49 -5.69
CA THR A 47 -7.53 0.11 -4.63
C THR A 47 -7.71 -1.35 -4.23
N ALA A 48 -8.95 -1.78 -3.97
CA ALA A 48 -9.25 -3.16 -3.62
C ALA A 48 -8.87 -4.13 -4.75
N ALA A 49 -9.22 -3.80 -6.00
CA ALA A 49 -8.91 -4.64 -7.17
C ALA A 49 -7.41 -4.80 -7.39
N VAL A 50 -6.64 -3.70 -7.32
CA VAL A 50 -5.18 -3.75 -7.44
C VAL A 50 -4.58 -4.54 -6.29
N LEU A 51 -5.01 -4.28 -5.04
CA LEU A 51 -4.52 -5.01 -3.87
C LEU A 51 -4.75 -6.52 -4.00
N THR A 52 -5.96 -6.93 -4.41
CA THR A 52 -6.26 -8.34 -4.68
C THR A 52 -5.35 -8.91 -5.77
N ALA A 53 -5.17 -8.20 -6.89
CA ALA A 53 -4.32 -8.67 -7.98
C ALA A 53 -2.86 -8.87 -7.54
N VAL A 54 -2.28 -7.93 -6.80
CA VAL A 54 -0.88 -8.05 -6.33
C VAL A 54 -0.74 -9.11 -5.24
N ILE A 55 -1.73 -9.29 -4.35
CA ILE A 55 -1.73 -10.38 -3.36
C ILE A 55 -1.78 -11.74 -4.07
N LEU A 56 -2.65 -11.93 -5.05
CA LEU A 56 -2.74 -13.18 -5.80
C LEU A 56 -1.45 -13.49 -6.58
N ALA A 57 -0.83 -12.47 -7.15
CA ALA A 57 0.39 -12.63 -7.95
C ALA A 57 1.65 -12.85 -7.09
N LEU A 58 1.78 -12.12 -5.98
CA LEU A 58 3.04 -12.01 -5.21
C LEU A 58 2.95 -12.62 -3.80
N GLY A 59 1.75 -12.92 -3.32
CA GLY A 59 1.50 -13.61 -2.05
C GLY A 59 2.28 -14.91 -1.91
N PRO A 60 2.31 -15.82 -2.91
CA PRO A 60 3.12 -17.04 -2.85
C PRO A 60 4.64 -16.81 -2.74
N VAL A 61 5.12 -15.59 -3.02
CA VAL A 61 6.54 -15.24 -2.99
C VAL A 61 6.94 -14.64 -1.64
N SER A 62 6.24 -13.60 -1.17
CA SER A 62 6.61 -12.83 0.03
C SER A 62 5.61 -12.89 1.19
N GLY A 63 4.41 -13.44 0.97
CA GLY A 63 3.25 -13.23 1.83
C GLY A 63 2.46 -11.96 1.50
N ALA A 64 2.96 -11.12 0.58
CA ALA A 64 2.36 -9.86 0.14
C ALA A 64 1.89 -8.97 1.31
N HIS A 65 2.80 -8.61 2.22
CA HIS A 65 2.48 -7.70 3.31
C HIS A 65 2.11 -6.32 2.78
N LEU A 66 2.93 -5.81 1.85
CA LEU A 66 2.78 -4.56 1.09
C LEU A 66 2.53 -3.32 1.97
N ASN A 67 2.77 -3.43 3.27
CA ASN A 67 2.42 -2.47 4.30
C ASN A 67 3.34 -2.67 5.53
N PRO A 68 4.01 -1.60 6.00
CA PRO A 68 4.84 -1.67 7.19
C PRO A 68 4.11 -2.11 8.46
N ALA A 69 2.86 -1.69 8.67
CA ALA A 69 2.08 -2.08 9.85
C ALA A 69 1.78 -3.58 9.87
N VAL A 70 1.43 -4.17 8.72
CA VAL A 70 1.24 -5.62 8.55
C VAL A 70 2.54 -6.36 8.83
N THR A 71 3.66 -5.85 8.30
CA THR A 71 4.99 -6.43 8.49
C THR A 71 5.44 -6.39 9.94
N ILE A 72 5.16 -5.29 10.65
CA ILE A 72 5.44 -5.15 12.07
C ILE A 72 4.57 -6.11 12.88
N ALA A 73 3.28 -6.24 12.55
CA ALA A 73 2.38 -7.17 13.23
C ALA A 73 2.86 -8.62 13.08
N ASP A 74 3.19 -9.04 11.85
CA ASP A 74 3.70 -10.40 11.61
C ASP A 74 5.05 -10.64 12.32
N ARG A 75 5.92 -9.62 12.38
CA ARG A 75 7.13 -9.67 13.22
C ARG A 75 6.80 -9.86 14.71
N VAL A 76 5.81 -9.16 15.24
CA VAL A 76 5.39 -9.27 16.65
C VAL A 76 4.82 -10.66 16.94
N PHE A 77 4.05 -11.22 16.01
CA PHE A 77 3.48 -12.57 16.13
C PHE A 77 4.45 -13.70 15.79
N GLY A 78 5.67 -13.38 15.36
CA GLY A 78 6.76 -14.33 15.17
C GLY A 78 6.89 -14.92 13.76
N GLY A 79 6.20 -14.37 12.76
CA GLY A 79 6.31 -14.80 11.36
C GLY A 79 7.60 -14.38 10.66
N LEU A 80 8.14 -13.21 11.01
CA LEU A 80 9.42 -12.69 10.50
C LEU A 80 10.45 -12.45 11.60
N THR A 81 11.74 -12.51 11.26
CA THR A 81 12.79 -11.95 12.10
C THR A 81 12.84 -10.42 11.98
N THR A 82 13.46 -9.72 12.94
CA THR A 82 13.59 -8.25 12.89
C THR A 82 14.32 -7.77 11.64
N ARG A 83 15.32 -8.55 11.19
CA ARG A 83 16.10 -8.22 9.99
C ARG A 83 15.26 -8.34 8.72
N GLU A 84 14.42 -9.37 8.62
CA GLU A 84 13.53 -9.55 7.48
C GLU A 84 12.45 -8.48 7.44
N ALA A 85 11.83 -8.18 8.59
CA ALA A 85 10.84 -7.11 8.71
C ALA A 85 11.41 -5.75 8.29
N ALA A 86 12.62 -5.39 8.74
CA ALA A 86 13.27 -4.16 8.33
C ALA A 86 13.55 -4.14 6.80
N ALA A 87 13.98 -5.26 6.22
CA ALA A 87 14.23 -5.34 4.78
C ALA A 87 12.93 -5.23 3.96
N TYR A 88 11.84 -5.84 4.43
CA TYR A 88 10.50 -5.71 3.84
C TYR A 88 10.04 -4.25 3.85
N ILE A 89 10.12 -3.58 5.01
CA ILE A 89 9.70 -2.18 5.17
C ILE A 89 10.49 -1.26 4.23
N LEU A 90 11.80 -1.45 4.11
CA LEU A 90 12.61 -0.67 3.17
C LEU A 90 12.19 -0.92 1.71
N GLY A 91 11.90 -2.17 1.35
CA GLY A 91 11.36 -2.53 0.03
C GLY A 91 10.01 -1.86 -0.23
N GLN A 92 9.09 -1.91 0.71
CA GLN A 92 7.75 -1.30 0.63
C GLN A 92 7.84 0.22 0.50
N ILE A 93 8.64 0.90 1.32
CA ILE A 93 8.81 2.37 1.24
C ILE A 93 9.38 2.76 -0.13
N SER A 94 10.43 2.07 -0.57
CA SER A 94 11.07 2.35 -1.87
C SER A 94 10.09 2.07 -3.02
N GLY A 95 9.33 0.98 -2.95
CA GLY A 95 8.31 0.62 -3.92
C GLY A 95 7.19 1.65 -3.98
N GLY A 96 6.70 2.09 -2.81
CA GLY A 96 5.68 3.13 -2.71
C GLY A 96 6.12 4.44 -3.35
N ILE A 97 7.35 4.90 -3.08
CA ILE A 97 7.91 6.09 -3.72
C ILE A 97 7.91 5.94 -5.25
N VAL A 98 8.42 4.81 -5.77
CA VAL A 98 8.45 4.54 -7.21
C VAL A 98 7.05 4.48 -7.81
N GLY A 99 6.09 3.86 -7.13
CA GLY A 99 4.70 3.78 -7.55
C GLY A 99 4.04 5.14 -7.70
N VAL A 100 4.18 6.00 -6.68
CA VAL A 100 3.62 7.36 -6.69
C VAL A 100 4.27 8.22 -7.78
N VAL A 101 5.60 8.18 -7.90
CA VAL A 101 6.32 8.91 -8.97
C VAL A 101 5.85 8.47 -10.35
N THR A 102 5.69 7.16 -10.55
CA THR A 102 5.19 6.60 -11.81
C THR A 102 3.77 7.07 -12.10
N ALA A 103 2.86 7.05 -11.12
CA ALA A 103 1.50 7.55 -11.30
C ALA A 103 1.49 9.03 -11.68
N ASN A 104 2.25 9.89 -10.99
CA ASN A 104 2.33 11.31 -11.33
C ASN A 104 2.77 11.52 -12.80
N LEU A 105 3.81 10.81 -13.23
CA LEU A 105 4.32 10.90 -14.60
C LEU A 105 3.30 10.39 -15.63
N MET A 106 2.56 9.30 -15.34
CA MET A 106 1.50 8.79 -16.22
C MET A 106 0.37 9.80 -16.48
N PHE A 107 0.16 10.72 -15.55
CA PHE A 107 -0.89 11.75 -15.62
C PHE A 107 -0.36 13.14 -15.97
N ASP A 108 0.89 13.24 -16.45
CA ASP A 108 1.57 14.48 -16.83
C ASP A 108 1.67 15.50 -15.67
N LEU A 109 2.00 15.01 -14.48
CA LEU A 109 2.24 15.82 -13.28
C LEU A 109 3.73 15.81 -12.92
N SER A 110 4.14 16.76 -12.08
CA SER A 110 5.48 16.76 -11.47
C SER A 110 5.78 15.42 -10.80
N ALA A 111 6.94 14.85 -11.12
CA ALA A 111 7.35 13.53 -10.61
C ALA A 111 7.24 13.43 -9.08
N VAL A 112 7.64 14.49 -8.38
CA VAL A 112 7.57 14.59 -6.91
C VAL A 112 6.80 15.84 -6.53
N THR A 113 5.80 15.65 -5.67
CA THR A 113 5.00 16.72 -5.07
C THR A 113 4.86 16.45 -3.58
N PHE A 114 4.97 17.49 -2.75
CA PHE A 114 4.73 17.36 -1.32
C PHE A 114 3.22 17.33 -1.04
N SER A 115 2.80 16.37 -0.22
CA SER A 115 1.42 16.28 0.25
C SER A 115 1.08 17.51 1.10
N THR A 116 0.02 18.22 0.73
CA THR A 116 -0.54 19.34 1.50
C THR A 116 -1.74 18.93 2.37
N THR A 117 -2.16 17.66 2.29
CA THR A 117 -3.26 17.12 3.09
C THR A 117 -2.90 17.07 4.57
N GLU A 118 -3.71 17.69 5.43
CA GLU A 118 -3.58 17.54 6.87
C GLU A 118 -3.95 16.12 7.30
N ARG A 119 -3.01 15.43 7.95
CA ARG A 119 -3.18 14.04 8.43
C ARG A 119 -3.04 13.90 9.95
N ALA A 120 -3.11 15.01 10.67
CA ALA A 120 -2.97 15.03 12.13
C ALA A 120 -4.25 15.57 12.77
N GLY A 121 -4.87 14.78 13.64
CA GLY A 121 -6.07 15.16 14.37
C GLY A 121 -6.62 13.98 15.16
N SER A 122 -7.20 14.21 16.34
CA SER A 122 -7.66 13.14 17.23
C SER A 122 -8.63 12.16 16.53
N HIS A 123 -9.54 12.69 15.71
CA HIS A 123 -10.47 11.89 14.92
C HIS A 123 -9.78 11.06 13.82
N LEU A 124 -8.72 11.58 13.19
CA LEU A 124 -7.93 10.84 12.20
C LEU A 124 -7.10 9.74 12.85
N TRP A 125 -6.48 10.00 14.00
CA TRP A 125 -5.76 8.98 14.77
C TRP A 125 -6.67 7.83 15.19
N LEU A 126 -7.89 8.13 15.65
CA LEU A 126 -8.88 7.11 15.95
C LEU A 126 -9.26 6.30 14.71
N ALA A 127 -9.50 6.97 13.58
CA ALA A 127 -9.84 6.31 12.32
C ALA A 127 -8.72 5.37 11.85
N GLU A 128 -7.46 5.80 11.92
CA GLU A 128 -6.28 4.98 11.56
C GLU A 128 -6.16 3.75 12.45
N VAL A 129 -6.37 3.89 13.77
CA VAL A 129 -6.36 2.76 14.70
C VAL A 129 -7.46 1.76 14.35
N VAL A 130 -8.70 2.24 14.16
CA VAL A 130 -9.83 1.36 13.83
C VAL A 130 -9.62 0.67 12.49
N ALA A 131 -9.21 1.41 11.46
CA ALA A 131 -8.97 0.87 10.13
C ALA A 131 -7.82 -0.15 10.11
N THR A 132 -6.71 0.16 10.79
CA THR A 132 -5.55 -0.75 10.85
C THR A 132 -5.86 -2.00 11.67
N LEU A 133 -6.56 -1.89 12.80
CA LEU A 133 -6.99 -3.06 13.57
C LEU A 133 -7.94 -3.94 12.74
N GLY A 134 -8.88 -3.33 12.02
CA GLY A 134 -9.76 -4.05 11.10
C GLY A 134 -8.99 -4.78 10.00
N LEU A 135 -8.02 -4.10 9.36
CA LEU A 135 -7.13 -4.70 8.36
C LEU A 135 -6.37 -5.90 8.91
N LEU A 136 -5.72 -5.75 10.08
CA LEU A 136 -4.95 -6.83 10.69
C LEU A 136 -5.85 -8.01 11.09
N LEU A 137 -7.04 -7.73 11.64
CA LEU A 137 -8.00 -8.77 11.98
C LEU A 137 -8.45 -9.57 10.75
N VAL A 138 -8.69 -8.90 9.62
CA VAL A 138 -9.03 -9.59 8.36
C VAL A 138 -7.86 -10.43 7.86
N ILE A 139 -6.64 -9.90 7.88
CA ILE A 139 -5.45 -10.63 7.42
C ILE A 139 -5.21 -11.87 8.27
N PHE A 140 -5.08 -11.71 9.59
CA PHE A 140 -4.78 -12.83 10.50
C PHE A 140 -5.99 -13.72 10.81
N GLY A 141 -7.21 -13.29 10.49
CA GLY A 141 -8.41 -14.12 10.61
C GLY A 141 -8.66 -15.01 9.40
N LEU A 142 -8.05 -14.71 8.24
CA LEU A 142 -8.19 -15.47 6.99
C LEU A 142 -7.01 -16.40 6.70
N VAL A 143 -5.89 -16.23 7.41
CA VAL A 143 -4.66 -17.04 7.29
C VAL A 143 -4.53 -17.96 8.50
#